data_AF-A0A354P9Q9-F1
#
_entry.id   AF-A0A354P9Q9-F1
#
_cell.length_a   1.000
_cell.length_b   1.000
_cell.length_c   1.000
_cell.angle_alpha   90.00
_cell.angle_beta   90.00
_cell.angle_gamma   90.00
#
_symmetry.space_group_name_H-M   'P 1'
#
loop_
_entity.id
_entity.type
_entity.pdbx_description
1 polymer ?
#
loop_
_entity_poly.entity_id
_entity_poly.type
_entity_poly.pdbx_seq_one_letter_code
_entity_poly.pdbx_strand_id
1 'polypeptide(L)'
;IDEYANPASDPDKATNQVLSPLADACDSDKTGERNDREAAIKNAQQKQSSAEAAAKIESLKQQINRLQRAVRLAIESELADWTGRTYGSLVANQDVVRMIHEMIDGHGLRLKCPECGHPAILRCSSRPGIADGVFVFDHQVDGRRTFHGGGVVLPTLRLIAKPPRRRKADRS
;
A
#
# COMPACT_ATOMS: atom_id res chain seq x y z
N ILE A 1 63.15 -25.72 -77.05
CA ILE A 1 62.70 -26.90 -76.28
C ILE A 1 64.01 -27.44 -75.78
N ASP A 2 64.43 -27.00 -74.60
CA ASP A 2 65.83 -27.09 -74.19
C ASP A 2 65.95 -27.52 -72.74
N GLU A 3 66.84 -28.49 -72.61
CA GLU A 3 67.33 -29.18 -71.43
C GLU A 3 68.71 -28.59 -71.09
N TYR A 4 69.04 -28.58 -69.79
CA TYR A 4 70.38 -28.45 -69.19
C TYR A 4 71.19 -27.13 -69.30
N ALA A 5 71.44 -26.51 -68.13
CA ALA A 5 72.77 -26.03 -67.71
C ALA A 5 72.85 -25.79 -66.18
N ASN A 6 73.71 -26.56 -65.51
CA ASN A 6 74.40 -26.26 -64.23
C ASN A 6 75.66 -25.39 -64.58
N PRO A 7 76.57 -24.87 -63.69
CA PRO A 7 76.82 -25.21 -62.27
C PRO A 7 77.36 -24.09 -61.31
N ALA A 8 77.49 -24.48 -60.04
CA ALA A 8 78.56 -24.20 -59.04
C ALA A 8 78.96 -22.77 -58.64
N SER A 9 78.92 -22.47 -57.32
CA SER A 9 80.09 -22.17 -56.46
C SER A 9 79.70 -21.86 -54.99
N ASP A 10 80.26 -22.63 -54.05
CA ASP A 10 80.51 -22.32 -52.62
C ASP A 10 81.78 -21.43 -52.50
N PRO A 11 82.22 -20.86 -51.33
CA PRO A 11 81.66 -20.81 -49.96
C PRO A 11 81.83 -19.43 -49.21
N ASP A 12 81.45 -19.44 -47.92
CA ASP A 12 82.01 -18.72 -46.76
C ASP A 12 81.44 -17.38 -46.19
N LYS A 13 81.00 -17.51 -44.93
CA LYS A 13 81.02 -16.62 -43.74
C LYS A 13 80.34 -15.24 -43.75
N ALA A 14 79.31 -15.08 -42.89
CA ALA A 14 79.45 -14.39 -41.59
C ALA A 14 78.12 -14.34 -40.78
N THR A 15 78.29 -14.65 -39.49
CA THR A 15 77.51 -14.44 -38.26
C THR A 15 76.50 -13.27 -38.20
N ASN A 16 75.28 -13.52 -37.70
CA ASN A 16 74.60 -12.81 -36.58
C ASN A 16 73.16 -13.33 -36.44
N GLN A 17 72.84 -14.11 -35.41
CA GLN A 17 72.30 -13.66 -34.10
C GLN A 17 70.88 -13.05 -34.15
N VAL A 18 70.07 -13.57 -33.23
CA VAL A 18 68.88 -13.02 -32.56
C VAL A 18 67.46 -13.36 -33.10
N LEU A 19 66.65 -13.82 -32.13
CA LEU A 19 65.20 -13.64 -31.90
C LEU A 19 64.22 -14.74 -32.33
N SER A 20 63.75 -15.44 -31.29
CA SER A 20 62.51 -16.20 -31.19
C SER A 20 61.27 -15.43 -31.67
N PRO A 21 60.23 -16.10 -32.19
CA PRO A 21 58.89 -15.52 -32.23
C PRO A 21 58.17 -15.80 -30.91
N LEU A 22 57.70 -14.71 -30.29
CA LEU A 22 56.70 -14.73 -29.23
C LEU A 22 55.44 -15.45 -29.71
N ALA A 23 54.95 -16.41 -28.92
CA ALA A 23 53.59 -16.87 -29.01
C ALA A 23 52.66 -15.81 -28.38
N ASP A 24 51.62 -15.46 -29.12
CA ASP A 24 50.55 -14.53 -28.77
C ASP A 24 49.96 -14.78 -27.38
N ALA A 25 50.01 -13.75 -26.53
CA ALA A 25 49.23 -13.65 -25.32
C ALA A 25 48.43 -12.34 -25.36
N CYS A 26 47.19 -12.40 -25.87
CA CYS A 26 46.23 -11.30 -25.81
C CYS A 26 44.79 -11.83 -25.76
N ASP A 27 44.40 -12.50 -24.67
CA ASP A 27 42.99 -12.89 -24.46
C ASP A 27 42.54 -12.89 -22.97
N SER A 28 43.03 -11.93 -22.18
CA SER A 28 42.61 -11.77 -20.77
C SER A 28 41.67 -10.59 -20.51
N ASP A 29 41.48 -9.67 -21.46
CA ASP A 29 40.72 -8.42 -21.26
C ASP A 29 39.21 -8.53 -21.61
N LYS A 30 38.81 -9.55 -22.39
CA LYS A 30 37.41 -9.69 -22.87
C LYS A 30 36.42 -10.27 -21.85
N THR A 31 36.91 -10.83 -20.75
CA THR A 31 36.08 -11.51 -19.73
C THR A 31 35.51 -10.53 -18.70
N GLY A 32 36.25 -9.49 -18.33
CA GLY A 32 35.78 -8.42 -17.42
C GLY A 32 34.61 -7.62 -18.02
N GLU A 33 34.77 -7.13 -19.25
CA GLU A 33 33.72 -6.35 -19.93
C GLU A 33 32.42 -7.15 -20.20
N ARG A 34 32.52 -8.46 -20.38
CA ARG A 34 31.35 -9.34 -20.55
C ARG A 34 30.60 -9.53 -19.24
N ASN A 35 31.31 -9.71 -18.13
CA ASN A 35 30.71 -9.85 -16.80
C ASN A 35 30.02 -8.55 -16.35
N ASP A 36 30.61 -7.39 -16.62
CA ASP A 36 30.03 -6.09 -16.27
C ASP A 36 28.76 -5.79 -17.08
N ARG A 37 28.74 -6.15 -18.37
CA ARG A 37 27.55 -6.04 -19.21
C ARG A 37 26.43 -6.98 -18.74
N GLU A 38 26.76 -8.21 -18.36
CA GLU A 38 25.77 -9.16 -17.85
C GLU A 38 25.17 -8.73 -16.51
N ALA A 39 25.99 -8.19 -15.60
CA ALA A 39 25.54 -7.63 -14.33
C ALA A 39 24.65 -6.38 -14.54
N ALA A 40 24.99 -5.51 -15.50
CA ALA A 40 24.18 -4.34 -15.84
C ALA A 40 22.79 -4.75 -16.40
N ILE A 41 22.73 -5.78 -17.26
CA ILE A 41 21.48 -6.31 -17.80
C ILE A 41 20.61 -6.91 -16.68
N LYS A 42 21.19 -7.72 -15.78
CA LYS A 42 20.49 -8.30 -14.63
C LYS A 42 19.92 -7.21 -13.71
N ASN A 43 20.70 -6.18 -13.39
CA ASN A 43 20.24 -5.05 -12.60
C ASN A 43 19.12 -4.26 -13.29
N ALA A 44 19.20 -4.05 -14.59
CA ALA A 44 18.16 -3.38 -15.36
C ALA A 44 16.84 -4.19 -15.37
N GLN A 45 16.93 -5.51 -15.59
CA GLN A 45 15.79 -6.42 -15.54
C GLN A 45 15.14 -6.44 -14.15
N GLN A 46 15.94 -6.48 -13.08
CA GLN A 46 15.44 -6.47 -11.71
C GLN A 46 14.78 -5.14 -11.34
N LYS A 47 15.33 -4.02 -11.82
CA LYS A 47 14.72 -2.68 -11.69
C LYS A 47 13.40 -2.60 -12.44
N GLN A 48 13.32 -3.15 -13.65
CA GLN A 48 12.09 -3.17 -14.43
C GLN A 48 11.01 -4.06 -13.78
N SER A 49 11.38 -5.25 -13.30
CA SER A 49 10.49 -6.18 -12.60
C SER A 49 9.92 -5.57 -11.30
N SER A 50 10.77 -4.90 -10.51
CA SER A 50 10.32 -4.21 -9.29
C SER A 50 9.42 -3.00 -9.60
N ALA A 51 9.69 -2.25 -10.67
CA ALA A 51 8.82 -1.18 -11.13
C ALA A 51 7.44 -1.70 -11.58
N GLU A 52 7.40 -2.83 -12.30
CA GLU A 52 6.15 -3.48 -12.70
C GLU A 52 5.34 -3.97 -11.50
N ALA A 53 6.00 -4.59 -10.51
CA ALA A 53 5.36 -5.00 -9.27
C ALA A 53 4.78 -3.81 -8.49
N ALA A 54 5.53 -2.70 -8.40
CA ALA A 54 5.05 -1.46 -7.77
C ALA A 54 3.82 -0.90 -8.48
N ALA A 55 3.81 -0.88 -9.82
CA ALA A 55 2.66 -0.42 -10.61
C ALA A 55 1.42 -1.30 -10.38
N LYS A 56 1.59 -2.63 -10.33
CA LYS A 56 0.49 -3.58 -10.03
C LYS A 56 -0.07 -3.38 -8.63
N ILE A 57 0.79 -3.22 -7.63
CA ILE A 57 0.37 -2.94 -6.24
C ILE A 57 -0.39 -1.62 -6.16
N GLU A 58 0.06 -0.59 -6.86
CA GLU A 58 -0.62 0.71 -6.87
C GLU A 58 -2.00 0.63 -7.51
N SER A 59 -2.13 -0.10 -8.63
CA SER A 59 -3.43 -0.41 -9.23
C SER A 59 -4.36 -1.12 -8.24
N LEU A 60 -3.86 -2.13 -7.52
CA LEU A 60 -4.63 -2.85 -6.51
C LEU A 60 -5.09 -1.93 -5.37
N LYS A 61 -4.22 -1.05 -4.86
CA LYS A 61 -4.62 -0.06 -3.84
C LYS A 61 -5.74 0.84 -4.33
N GLN A 62 -5.68 1.32 -5.58
CA GLN A 62 -6.74 2.15 -6.14
C GLN A 62 -8.07 1.38 -6.25
N GLN A 63 -8.04 0.11 -6.65
CA GLN A 63 -9.23 -0.73 -6.69
C GLN A 63 -9.83 -0.95 -5.30
N ILE A 64 -9.00 -1.26 -4.30
CA ILE A 64 -9.42 -1.42 -2.91
C ILE A 64 -10.06 -0.12 -2.39
N ASN A 65 -9.45 1.04 -2.64
CA ASN A 65 -9.99 2.33 -2.21
C ASN A 65 -11.36 2.62 -2.84
N ARG A 66 -11.57 2.24 -4.11
CA ARG A 66 -12.88 2.38 -4.78
C ARG A 66 -13.93 1.48 -4.14
N LEU A 67 -13.59 0.22 -3.86
CA LEU A 67 -14.50 -0.73 -3.20
C LEU A 67 -14.87 -0.26 -1.79
N GLN A 68 -13.88 0.14 -0.99
CA GLN A 68 -14.13 0.67 0.36
C GLN A 68 -15.01 1.92 0.33
N ARG A 69 -14.79 2.82 -0.64
CA ARG A 69 -15.66 3.98 -0.85
C ARG A 69 -17.09 3.57 -1.20
N ALA A 70 -17.26 2.61 -2.10
CA ALA A 70 -18.57 2.10 -2.50
C ALA A 70 -19.32 1.47 -1.32
N VAL A 71 -18.65 0.62 -0.54
CA VAL A 71 -19.21 0.00 0.69
C VAL A 71 -19.68 1.09 1.65
N ARG A 72 -18.83 2.09 1.94
CA ARG A 72 -19.20 3.18 2.83
C ARG A 72 -20.44 3.94 2.37
N LEU A 73 -20.52 4.27 1.07
CA LEU A 73 -21.65 5.02 0.52
C LEU A 73 -22.94 4.19 0.54
N ALA A 74 -22.85 2.89 0.27
CA ALA A 74 -24.00 1.99 0.36
C ALA A 74 -24.55 1.92 1.78
N ILE A 75 -23.67 1.77 2.79
CA ILE A 75 -24.09 1.76 4.20
C ILE A 75 -24.69 3.12 4.60
N GLU A 76 -24.08 4.25 4.20
CA GLU A 76 -24.65 5.58 4.49
C GLU A 76 -26.04 5.77 3.87
N SER A 77 -26.26 5.25 2.66
CA SER A 77 -27.56 5.32 1.98
C SER A 77 -28.63 4.57 2.78
N GLU A 78 -28.34 3.35 3.22
CA GLU A 78 -29.29 2.54 4.01
C GLU A 78 -29.58 3.19 5.37
N LEU A 79 -28.54 3.69 6.05
CA LEU A 79 -28.71 4.37 7.34
C LEU A 79 -29.48 5.70 7.20
N ALA A 80 -29.49 6.32 6.02
CA ALA A 80 -30.23 7.55 5.80
C ALA A 80 -31.75 7.32 5.98
N ASP A 81 -32.27 6.18 5.54
CA ASP A 81 -33.70 5.83 5.63
C ASP A 81 -34.17 5.61 7.07
N TRP A 82 -33.24 5.44 8.01
CA TRP A 82 -33.51 5.25 9.43
C TRP A 82 -33.51 6.57 10.20
N THR A 83 -33.03 7.65 9.59
CA THR A 83 -33.00 8.99 10.19
C THR A 83 -34.39 9.43 10.62
N GLY A 84 -34.49 10.06 11.80
CA GLY A 84 -35.74 10.58 12.34
C GLY A 84 -36.64 9.53 13.00
N ARG A 85 -36.23 8.25 13.03
CA ARG A 85 -36.98 7.19 13.70
C ARG A 85 -36.64 7.07 15.18
N THR A 86 -37.60 6.63 15.98
CA THR A 86 -37.40 6.01 17.30
C THR A 86 -38.02 4.62 17.25
N TYR A 87 -37.50 3.68 18.02
CA TYR A 87 -37.94 2.28 18.03
C TYR A 87 -38.82 1.95 19.25
N GLY A 88 -39.39 2.98 19.89
CA GLY A 88 -40.48 2.86 20.87
C GLY A 88 -40.09 2.37 22.27
N SER A 89 -38.80 2.17 22.52
CA SER A 89 -38.26 1.97 23.87
C SER A 89 -36.75 2.21 23.90
N LEU A 90 -36.22 2.51 25.08
CA LEU A 90 -34.77 2.60 25.30
C LEU A 90 -34.03 1.33 24.86
N VAL A 91 -34.56 0.15 25.19
CA VAL A 91 -33.94 -1.14 24.85
C VAL A 91 -33.89 -1.34 23.34
N ALA A 92 -35.01 -1.11 22.64
CA ALA A 92 -35.05 -1.23 21.18
C ALA A 92 -34.09 -0.23 20.50
N ASN A 93 -34.02 1.02 21.00
CA ASN A 93 -33.07 2.01 20.49
C ASN A 93 -31.61 1.58 20.72
N GLN A 94 -31.29 1.00 21.89
CA GLN A 94 -29.96 0.45 22.19
C GLN A 94 -29.59 -0.74 21.30
N ASP A 95 -30.55 -1.62 21.03
CA ASP A 95 -30.37 -2.77 20.14
C ASP A 95 -30.05 -2.33 18.71
N VAL A 96 -30.79 -1.34 18.18
CA VAL A 96 -30.51 -0.76 16.87
C VAL A 96 -29.12 -0.13 16.82
N VAL A 97 -28.76 0.66 17.84
CA VAL A 97 -27.42 1.24 17.93
C VAL A 97 -26.34 0.17 17.94
N ARG A 98 -26.54 -0.94 18.66
CA ARG A 98 -25.60 -2.07 18.67
C ARG A 98 -25.46 -2.70 17.28
N MET A 99 -26.57 -3.00 16.59
CA MET A 99 -26.55 -3.57 15.25
C MET A 99 -25.82 -2.66 14.24
N ILE A 100 -26.03 -1.34 14.32
CA ILE A 100 -25.30 -0.37 13.50
C ILE A 100 -23.79 -0.49 13.77
N HIS A 101 -23.37 -0.56 15.03
CA HIS A 101 -21.96 -0.69 15.38
C HIS A 101 -21.34 -2.00 14.90
N GLU A 102 -22.01 -3.12 15.08
CA GLU A 102 -21.56 -4.43 14.60
C GLU A 102 -21.30 -4.41 13.09
N MET A 103 -22.23 -3.83 12.32
CA MET A 103 -22.08 -3.68 10.88
C MET A 103 -20.88 -2.79 10.51
N ILE A 104 -20.75 -1.59 11.08
CA ILE A 104 -19.71 -0.64 10.65
C ILE A 104 -18.31 -1.01 11.19
N ASP A 105 -18.22 -1.69 12.33
CA ASP A 105 -16.93 -2.14 12.89
C ASP A 105 -16.30 -3.22 12.02
N GLY A 106 -17.09 -4.10 11.40
CA GLY A 106 -16.63 -5.11 10.44
C GLY A 106 -15.96 -4.50 9.19
N HIS A 107 -16.31 -3.26 8.85
CA HIS A 107 -15.75 -2.54 7.70
C HIS A 107 -14.66 -1.51 8.08
N GLY A 108 -14.23 -1.48 9.35
CA GLY A 108 -13.23 -0.51 9.80
C GLY A 108 -13.71 0.93 9.72
N LEU A 109 -15.01 1.16 9.99
CA LEU A 109 -15.64 2.47 9.94
C LEU A 109 -16.01 2.96 11.35
N ARG A 110 -16.25 4.27 11.47
CA ARG A 110 -16.79 4.95 12.64
C ARG A 110 -17.84 5.96 12.21
N LEU A 111 -18.74 6.31 13.12
CA LEU A 111 -19.66 7.41 12.90
C LEU A 111 -18.90 8.74 13.01
N LYS A 112 -19.25 9.70 12.16
CA LYS A 112 -18.80 11.08 12.25
C LYS A 112 -19.76 11.83 13.16
N CYS A 113 -19.24 12.46 14.22
CA CYS A 113 -20.04 13.38 15.02
C CYS A 113 -20.50 14.58 14.14
N PRO A 114 -21.79 14.92 14.11
CA PRO A 114 -22.28 16.04 13.31
C PRO A 114 -21.80 17.40 13.82
N GLU A 115 -21.54 17.53 15.14
CA GLU A 115 -21.15 18.79 15.76
C GLU A 115 -19.66 19.11 15.58
N CYS A 116 -18.76 18.15 15.85
CA CYS A 116 -17.32 18.39 15.82
C CYS A 116 -16.57 17.64 14.71
N GLY A 117 -17.25 16.79 13.93
CA GLY A 117 -16.64 16.01 12.86
C GLY A 117 -15.72 14.86 13.30
N HIS A 118 -15.52 14.66 14.60
CA HIS A 118 -14.64 13.61 15.11
C HIS A 118 -15.26 12.21 15.01
N PRO A 119 -14.43 11.16 14.93
CA PRO A 119 -14.88 9.77 15.06
C PRO A 119 -15.56 9.52 16.41
N ALA A 120 -16.79 9.02 16.36
CA ALA A 120 -17.65 8.86 17.51
C ALA A 120 -18.31 7.48 17.55
N ILE A 121 -18.76 7.14 18.75
CA ILE A 121 -19.62 5.99 19.05
C ILE A 121 -21.00 6.55 19.37
N LEU A 122 -21.99 6.22 18.55
CA LEU A 122 -23.38 6.51 18.89
C LEU A 122 -23.83 5.64 20.06
N ARG A 123 -24.55 6.23 21.00
CA ARG A 123 -25.15 5.56 22.15
C ARG A 123 -26.61 5.98 22.25
N CYS A 124 -27.44 5.12 22.82
CA CYS A 124 -28.74 5.52 23.34
C CYS A 124 -28.71 5.42 24.87
N SER A 125 -28.91 6.56 25.53
CA SER A 125 -28.79 6.69 26.99
C SER A 125 -30.12 7.08 27.60
N SER A 126 -30.41 6.61 28.82
CA SER A 126 -31.57 7.06 29.57
C SER A 126 -31.42 8.53 29.99
N ARG A 127 -32.54 9.24 30.06
CA ARG A 127 -32.60 10.62 30.57
C ARG A 127 -33.89 10.83 31.34
N PRO A 128 -33.89 11.55 32.48
CA PRO A 128 -35.11 11.81 33.23
C PRO A 128 -36.20 12.43 32.34
N GLY A 129 -37.40 11.87 32.39
CA GLY A 129 -38.54 12.34 31.59
C GLY A 129 -38.58 11.86 30.13
N ILE A 130 -37.63 11.03 29.68
CA ILE A 130 -37.61 10.50 28.30
C ILE A 130 -37.60 8.98 28.35
N ALA A 131 -38.75 8.36 28.04
CA ALA A 131 -38.94 6.91 28.10
C ALA A 131 -38.05 6.14 27.10
N ASP A 132 -37.91 6.68 25.88
CA ASP A 132 -37.18 6.04 24.78
C ASP A 132 -35.66 6.26 24.83
N GLY A 133 -35.19 7.10 25.76
CA GLY A 133 -33.80 7.55 25.81
C GLY A 133 -33.44 8.59 24.75
N VAL A 134 -32.16 8.95 24.73
CA VAL A 134 -31.60 9.96 23.81
C VAL A 134 -30.37 9.42 23.10
N PHE A 135 -30.24 9.77 21.83
CA PHE A 135 -29.10 9.41 20.98
C PHE A 135 -27.96 10.41 21.18
N VAL A 136 -26.78 9.90 21.54
CA VAL A 136 -25.60 10.69 21.90
C VAL A 136 -24.36 10.15 21.19
N PHE A 137 -23.56 11.03 20.62
CA PHE A 137 -22.24 10.73 20.05
C PHE A 137 -21.18 10.87 21.13
N ASP A 138 -20.59 9.75 21.54
CA ASP A 138 -19.48 9.66 22.49
C ASP A 138 -18.15 9.61 21.72
N HIS A 139 -17.29 10.60 21.93
CA HIS A 139 -15.99 10.68 21.27
C HIS A 139 -14.92 11.27 22.20
N GLN A 140 -13.67 11.03 21.84
CA GLN A 140 -12.51 11.60 22.54
C GLN A 140 -11.90 12.71 21.69
N VAL A 141 -11.84 13.91 22.27
CA VAL A 141 -11.17 15.09 21.72
C VAL A 141 -10.10 15.51 22.71
N ASP A 142 -8.85 15.64 22.25
CA ASP A 142 -7.72 16.07 23.08
C ASP A 142 -7.56 15.31 24.42
N GLY A 143 -7.78 13.99 24.38
CA GLY A 143 -7.66 13.11 25.55
C GLY A 143 -8.85 13.18 26.51
N ARG A 144 -9.86 14.01 26.25
CA ARG A 144 -11.08 14.13 27.05
C ARG A 144 -12.24 13.46 26.36
N ARG A 145 -13.08 12.77 27.14
CA ARG A 145 -14.34 12.18 26.66
C ARG A 145 -15.40 13.28 26.62
N THR A 146 -16.06 13.43 25.48
CA THR A 146 -17.09 14.45 25.25
C THR A 146 -18.31 13.81 24.59
N PHE A 147 -19.46 14.47 24.73
CA PHE A 147 -20.75 13.96 24.30
C PHE A 147 -21.50 15.04 23.52
N HIS A 148 -21.95 14.71 22.32
CA HIS A 148 -22.72 15.58 21.43
C HIS A 148 -24.07 14.93 21.06
N GLY A 149 -25.08 15.72 20.72
CA GLY A 149 -26.44 15.26 20.44
C GLY A 149 -27.38 15.33 21.65
N GLY A 150 -28.19 14.29 21.83
CA GLY A 150 -29.23 14.23 22.87
C GLY A 150 -30.66 14.29 22.32
N GLY A 151 -30.85 14.04 21.02
CA GLY A 151 -32.18 13.93 20.40
C GLY A 151 -32.86 12.60 20.72
N VAL A 152 -34.19 12.59 20.71
CA VAL A 152 -35.02 11.39 20.95
C VAL A 152 -35.22 10.52 19.70
N VAL A 153 -34.82 11.03 18.53
CA VAL A 153 -34.87 10.33 17.25
C VAL A 153 -33.46 10.09 16.72
N LEU A 154 -33.30 9.05 15.91
CA LEU A 154 -32.03 8.69 15.31
C LEU A 154 -31.52 9.84 14.42
N PRO A 155 -30.34 10.42 14.69
CA PRO A 155 -29.81 11.52 13.90
C PRO A 155 -29.30 11.02 12.54
N THR A 156 -29.09 11.93 11.58
CA THR A 156 -28.42 11.58 10.32
C THR A 156 -27.03 11.01 10.60
N LEU A 157 -26.77 9.81 10.11
CA LEU A 157 -25.51 9.11 10.34
C LEU A 157 -24.57 9.30 9.14
N ARG A 158 -23.32 9.63 9.43
CA ARG A 158 -22.24 9.75 8.44
C ARG A 158 -21.07 8.88 8.86
N LEU A 159 -20.36 8.31 7.90
CA LEU A 159 -19.28 7.35 8.14
C LEU A 159 -17.92 7.93 7.76
N ILE A 160 -16.95 7.66 8.62
CA ILE A 160 -15.53 7.94 8.38
C ILE A 160 -14.70 6.70 8.68
N ALA A 161 -13.48 6.68 8.16
CA ALA A 161 -12.54 5.61 8.46
C ALA A 161 -12.26 5.55 9.97
N LYS A 162 -12.20 4.35 10.53
CA LYS A 162 -11.82 4.13 11.91
C LYS A 162 -10.38 4.59 12.13
N PRO A 163 -10.12 5.49 13.09
CA PRO A 163 -8.76 5.93 13.38
C PRO A 163 -7.86 4.74 13.73
N PRO A 164 -6.58 4.78 13.35
CA PRO A 164 -5.62 3.78 13.79
C PRO A 164 -5.58 3.76 15.33
N ARG A 165 -5.50 2.55 15.91
CA ARG A 165 -5.38 2.42 17.36
C ARG A 165 -4.07 3.07 17.81
N ARG A 166 -4.16 4.02 18.76
CA ARG A 166 -2.97 4.57 19.43
C ARG A 166 -2.17 3.42 20.05
N ARG A 167 -0.90 3.31 19.67
CA ARG A 167 0.01 2.29 20.23
C ARG A 167 0.30 2.64 21.70
N LYS A 168 0.58 1.62 22.51
CA LYS A 168 0.77 1.77 23.97
C LYS A 168 1.92 2.74 24.34
N ALA A 169 2.90 2.93 23.46
CA ALA A 169 4.02 3.85 23.62
C ALA A 169 3.67 5.34 23.45
N ASP A 170 2.49 5.66 22.92
CA ASP A 170 2.06 7.03 22.62
C ASP A 170 1.19 7.62 23.76
N ARG A 171 1.29 7.02 24.95
CA ARG A 171 0.57 7.38 26.19
C ARG A 171 1.52 7.80 27.32
N SER A 172 2.79 8.02 26.98
CA SER A 172 3.88 8.41 27.90
C SER A 172 4.03 9.91 27.95
#